data_AF-A0A850ME70-F1
#
_entry.id   AF-A0A850ME70-F1
#
_cell.length_a   1.000
_cell.length_b   1.000
_cell.length_c   1.000
_cell.angle_alpha   90.00
_cell.angle_beta   90.00
_cell.angle_gamma   90.00
#
_symmetry.space_group_name_H-M   'P 1'
#
loop_
_entity.id
_entity.type
_entity.pdbx_description
1 polymer ?
#
loop_
_entity_poly.entity_id
_entity_poly.type
_entity_poly.pdbx_seq_one_letter_code
_entity_poly.pdbx_strand_id
1 'polypeptide(L)'
;MTEISKPFKIAMIVIGGIALFYGIWWVFFTEAYYSMVGGIYEDPGALRGQGGTLLLFGIFNLIAALRLNWEQAKYYVEFAIGWMIIMLILNIVNLSDPNNTSTSVMMIWLNIALLAVFMAIVLYFYLQQEKKS
;
A
#
# COMPACT_ATOMS: atom_id res chain seq x y z
N MET A 1 2.28 -9.50 28.24
CA MET A 1 1.61 -9.35 26.93
C MET A 1 1.71 -7.88 26.56
N THR A 2 2.41 -7.56 25.47
CA THR A 2 2.66 -6.18 25.06
C THR A 2 1.51 -5.68 24.19
N GLU A 3 0.81 -4.64 24.64
CA GLU A 3 -0.23 -4.00 23.85
C GLU A 3 0.40 -3.16 22.71
N ILE A 4 -0.30 -3.11 21.58
CA ILE A 4 0.09 -2.25 20.47
C ILE A 4 -0.01 -0.79 20.89
N SER A 5 1.04 0.00 20.64
CA SER A 5 1.02 1.43 20.93
C SER A 5 -0.07 2.17 20.13
N LYS A 6 -0.78 3.10 20.81
CA LYS A 6 -1.83 3.93 20.19
C LYS A 6 -1.37 4.67 18.92
N PRO A 7 -0.15 5.27 18.86
CA PRO A 7 0.33 5.91 17.64
C PRO A 7 0.46 4.94 16.47
N PHE A 8 0.92 3.71 16.72
CA PHE A 8 1.05 2.71 15.66
C PHE A 8 -0.32 2.25 15.14
N LYS A 9 -1.31 2.06 16.02
CA LYS A 9 -2.70 1.79 15.59
C LYS A 9 -3.25 2.89 14.68
N ILE A 10 -3.03 4.15 15.05
CA ILE A 10 -3.48 5.30 14.26
C ILE A 10 -2.79 5.30 12.90
N ALA A 11 -1.47 5.10 12.84
CA ALA A 11 -0.73 5.00 11.58
C ALA A 11 -1.31 3.90 10.68
N MET A 12 -1.63 2.74 11.25
CA MET A 12 -2.21 1.63 10.49
C MET A 12 -3.63 1.89 9.99
N ILE A 13 -4.45 2.59 10.78
CA ILE A 13 -5.79 3.01 10.35
C ILE A 13 -5.71 4.02 9.21
N VAL A 14 -4.80 5.01 9.30
CA VAL A 14 -4.65 6.05 8.27
C VAL A 14 -4.13 5.42 6.97
N ILE A 15 -3.04 4.63 7.04
CA ILE A 15 -2.47 3.96 5.86
C ILE A 15 -3.50 2.99 5.25
N GLY A 16 -4.17 2.20 6.11
CA GLY A 16 -5.19 1.26 5.67
C GLY A 16 -6.39 1.95 5.02
N GLY A 17 -6.86 3.05 5.59
CA GLY A 17 -7.97 3.85 5.05
C GLY A 17 -7.64 4.48 3.70
N ILE A 18 -6.43 5.05 3.55
CA ILE A 18 -5.96 5.58 2.26
C ILE A 18 -5.89 4.45 1.23
N ALA A 19 -5.28 3.31 1.58
CA ALA A 19 -5.17 2.17 0.68
C ALA A 19 -6.53 1.63 0.25
N LEU A 20 -7.51 1.54 1.16
CA LEU A 20 -8.86 1.13 0.82
C LEU A 20 -9.56 2.13 -0.10
N PHE A 21 -9.43 3.44 0.18
CA PHE A 21 -10.04 4.47 -0.65
C PHE A 21 -9.54 4.39 -2.10
N TYR A 22 -8.21 4.33 -2.29
CA TYR A 22 -7.61 4.18 -3.61
C TYR A 22 -7.89 2.80 -4.23
N GLY A 23 -7.91 1.74 -3.42
CA GLY A 23 -8.23 0.39 -3.87
C GLY A 23 -9.64 0.29 -4.44
N ILE A 24 -10.64 0.84 -3.73
CA ILE A 24 -12.03 0.93 -4.21
C ILE A 24 -12.07 1.76 -5.49
N TRP A 25 -11.40 2.92 -5.51
CA TRP A 25 -11.36 3.79 -6.68
C TRP A 25 -10.83 3.06 -7.92
N TRP A 26 -9.72 2.34 -7.80
CA TRP A 26 -9.10 1.65 -8.93
C TRP A 26 -9.76 0.33 -9.32
N VAL A 27 -10.52 -0.32 -8.44
CA VAL A 27 -11.28 -1.52 -8.79
C VAL A 27 -12.59 -1.16 -9.50
N PHE A 28 -13.32 -0.15 -9.02
CA PHE A 28 -14.68 0.14 -9.48
C PHE A 28 -14.79 1.32 -10.45
N PHE A 29 -13.81 2.23 -10.49
CA PHE A 29 -13.85 3.44 -11.31
C PHE A 29 -12.69 3.50 -12.31
N THR A 30 -12.14 2.34 -12.69
CA THR A 30 -11.00 2.24 -13.61
C THR A 30 -11.28 2.89 -14.95
N GLU A 31 -12.47 2.68 -15.50
CA GLU A 31 -12.88 3.16 -16.82
C GLU A 31 -13.08 4.66 -16.83
N ALA A 32 -13.69 5.19 -15.76
CA ALA A 32 -13.82 6.63 -15.56
C ALA A 32 -12.43 7.28 -15.52
N TYR A 33 -11.52 6.71 -14.74
CA TYR A 33 -10.13 7.19 -14.65
C TYR A 33 -9.40 7.07 -16.00
N TYR A 34 -9.53 5.95 -16.71
CA TYR A 34 -8.94 5.72 -18.03
C TYR A 34 -9.41 6.77 -19.04
N SER A 35 -10.72 7.09 -19.04
CA SER A 35 -11.30 8.09 -19.94
C SER A 35 -10.86 9.53 -19.66
N MET A 36 -10.50 9.84 -18.41
CA MET A 36 -10.11 11.19 -17.98
C MET A 36 -8.63 11.50 -18.23
N VAL A 37 -7.75 10.51 -18.03
CA VAL A 37 -6.31 10.75 -17.99
C VAL A 37 -5.61 10.30 -19.29
N GLY A 38 -6.30 9.52 -20.13
CA GLY A 38 -5.64 8.67 -21.12
C GLY A 38 -4.88 7.57 -20.39
N GLY A 39 -5.12 6.30 -20.73
CA GLY A 39 -4.60 5.18 -19.96
C GLY A 39 -3.11 5.31 -19.63
N ILE A 40 -2.78 5.41 -18.34
CA ILE A 40 -1.39 5.25 -17.84
C ILE A 40 -0.89 3.85 -18.21
N TYR A 41 -1.80 2.88 -18.19
CA TYR A 41 -1.64 1.52 -18.67
C TYR A 41 -2.59 1.34 -19.86
N GLU A 42 -2.13 0.68 -20.92
CA GLU A 42 -2.96 0.37 -22.08
C GLU A 42 -4.13 -0.58 -21.71
N ASP A 43 -3.99 -1.33 -20.61
CA ASP A 43 -4.97 -2.30 -20.11
C ASP A 43 -5.62 -1.86 -18.77
N PRO A 44 -6.94 -1.62 -18.75
CA PRO A 44 -7.72 -1.42 -17.51
C PRO A 44 -7.61 -2.57 -16.49
N GLY A 45 -7.31 -3.79 -16.94
CA GLY A 45 -7.06 -4.94 -16.08
C GLY A 45 -5.90 -4.73 -15.10
N ALA A 46 -4.82 -4.08 -15.54
CA ALA A 46 -3.66 -3.79 -14.70
C ALA A 46 -4.01 -2.84 -13.55
N LEU A 47 -4.79 -1.80 -13.83
CA LEU A 47 -5.26 -0.84 -12.82
C LEU A 47 -6.20 -1.48 -11.79
N ARG A 48 -7.10 -2.37 -12.23
CA ARG A 48 -7.95 -3.15 -11.30
C ARG A 48 -7.12 -4.09 -10.43
N GLY A 49 -6.11 -4.74 -11.02
CA GLY A 49 -5.17 -5.57 -10.27
C GLY A 49 -4.47 -4.76 -9.17
N GLN A 50 -4.02 -3.56 -9.51
CA GLN A 50 -3.42 -2.63 -8.56
C GLN A 50 -4.41 -2.15 -7.49
N GLY A 51 -5.67 -1.92 -7.86
CA GLY A 51 -6.73 -1.65 -6.90
C GLY A 51 -6.94 -2.82 -5.93
N GLY A 52 -6.93 -4.06 -6.44
CA GLY A 52 -7.03 -5.28 -5.63
C GLY A 52 -5.87 -5.44 -4.64
N THR A 53 -4.64 -5.12 -5.05
CA THR A 53 -3.48 -5.16 -4.15
C THR A 53 -3.56 -4.10 -3.05
N LEU A 54 -4.08 -2.90 -3.35
CA LEU A 54 -4.33 -1.84 -2.38
C LEU A 54 -5.45 -2.21 -1.40
N LEU A 55 -6.51 -2.86 -1.87
CA LEU A 55 -7.58 -3.38 -1.01
C LEU A 55 -7.04 -4.42 -0.02
N LEU A 56 -6.28 -5.40 -0.52
CA LEU A 56 -5.66 -6.42 0.33
C LEU A 56 -4.77 -5.78 1.39
N PHE A 57 -3.89 -4.87 0.97
CA PHE A 57 -3.01 -4.13 1.88
C PHE A 57 -3.79 -3.33 2.93
N GLY A 58 -4.84 -2.62 2.50
CA GLY A 58 -5.72 -1.86 3.39
C GLY A 58 -6.40 -2.73 4.45
N ILE A 59 -6.95 -3.87 4.04
CA ILE A 59 -7.59 -4.84 4.94
C ILE A 59 -6.61 -5.35 5.99
N PHE A 60 -5.41 -5.78 5.59
CA PHE A 60 -4.43 -6.33 6.53
C PHE A 60 -3.96 -5.29 7.55
N ASN A 61 -3.78 -4.04 7.14
CA ASN A 61 -3.46 -2.94 8.06
C ASN A 61 -4.58 -2.65 9.06
N LEU A 62 -5.84 -2.67 8.62
CA LEU A 62 -6.97 -2.50 9.54
C LEU A 62 -7.11 -3.69 10.50
N ILE A 63 -6.94 -4.93 10.02
CA ILE A 63 -6.95 -6.11 10.89
C ILE A 63 -5.85 -5.99 11.95
N ALA A 64 -4.63 -5.58 11.56
CA ALA A 64 -3.54 -5.34 12.50
C ALA A 64 -3.91 -4.30 13.58
N ALA A 65 -4.55 -3.20 13.18
CA ALA A 65 -4.96 -2.13 14.10
C ALA A 65 -6.05 -2.58 15.09
N LEU A 66 -6.93 -3.49 14.69
CA LEU A 66 -8.00 -4.05 15.52
C LEU A 66 -7.51 -5.07 16.55
N ARG A 67 -6.28 -5.57 16.43
CA ARG A 67 -5.71 -6.49 17.43
C ARG A 67 -5.33 -5.75 18.71
N LEU A 68 -5.52 -6.44 19.83
CA LEU A 68 -5.13 -5.94 21.16
C LEU A 68 -3.67 -6.27 21.47
N ASN A 69 -3.24 -7.49 21.11
CA ASN A 69 -1.91 -8.02 21.42
C ASN A 69 -0.94 -7.85 20.25
N TRP A 70 0.30 -7.45 20.57
CA TRP A 70 1.38 -7.29 19.59
C TRP A 70 1.67 -8.57 18.80
N GLU A 71 1.79 -9.72 19.47
CA GLU A 71 2.08 -11.01 18.82
C GLU A 71 1.09 -11.35 17.70
N GLN A 72 -0.21 -11.11 17.92
CA GLN A 72 -1.21 -11.36 16.88
C GLN A 72 -1.13 -10.35 15.74
N ALA A 73 -0.82 -9.08 16.06
CA ALA A 73 -0.71 -8.03 15.06
C ALA A 73 0.57 -8.14 14.23
N LYS A 74 1.66 -8.64 14.81
CA LYS A 74 2.97 -8.77 14.21
C LYS A 74 2.90 -9.47 12.85
N TYR A 75 2.20 -10.61 12.78
CA TYR A 75 2.01 -11.34 11.53
C TYR A 75 1.34 -10.51 10.42
N TYR A 76 0.33 -9.71 10.76
CA TYR A 76 -0.35 -8.86 9.77
C TYR A 76 0.52 -7.68 9.34
N VAL A 77 1.33 -7.13 10.25
CA VAL A 77 2.27 -6.04 9.97
C VAL A 77 3.43 -6.54 9.11
N GLU A 78 4.00 -7.70 9.42
CA GLU A 78 5.04 -8.35 8.62
C GLU A 78 4.54 -8.65 7.20
N PHE A 79 3.30 -9.15 7.08
CA PHE A 79 2.66 -9.32 5.78
C PHE A 79 2.53 -7.99 5.03
N ALA A 80 2.06 -6.93 5.70
CA ALA A 80 1.94 -5.61 5.10
C ALA A 80 3.31 -5.05 4.64
N ILE A 81 4.37 -5.24 5.43
CA ILE A 81 5.74 -4.86 5.05
C ILE A 81 6.21 -5.66 3.84
N GLY A 82 6.09 -6.99 3.87
CA GLY A 82 6.45 -7.86 2.75
C GLY A 82 5.70 -7.49 1.47
N TRP A 83 4.41 -7.18 1.58
CA TRP A 83 3.60 -6.73 0.46
C TRP A 83 4.06 -5.39 -0.11
N MET A 84 4.40 -4.41 0.74
CA MET A 84 4.96 -3.14 0.28
C MET A 84 6.30 -3.32 -0.44
N ILE A 85 7.16 -4.26 0.00
CA ILE A 85 8.42 -4.58 -0.69
C ILE A 85 8.14 -5.13 -2.08
N ILE A 86 7.22 -6.10 -2.21
CA ILE A 86 6.82 -6.66 -3.50
C ILE A 86 6.30 -5.53 -4.42
N MET A 87 5.43 -4.66 -3.91
CA MET A 87 4.88 -3.55 -4.69
C MET A 87 5.96 -2.56 -5.13
N LEU A 88 6.94 -2.24 -4.28
CA LEU A 88 8.07 -1.39 -4.67
C LEU A 88 8.89 -2.02 -5.79
N ILE A 89 9.22 -3.31 -5.68
CA ILE A 89 9.95 -4.04 -6.72
C ILE A 89 9.16 -4.01 -8.04
N LEU A 90 7.86 -4.28 -8.00
CA LEU A 90 7.00 -4.26 -9.19
C LEU A 90 6.96 -2.88 -9.84
N ASN A 91 6.86 -1.79 -9.06
CA ASN A 91 6.91 -0.44 -9.62
C ASN A 91 8.27 -0.11 -10.25
N ILE A 92 9.38 -0.53 -9.62
CA ILE A 92 10.72 -0.33 -10.17
C ILE A 92 10.89 -1.12 -11.48
N VAL A 93 10.44 -2.38 -11.53
CA VAL A 93 10.44 -3.18 -12.76
C VAL A 93 9.57 -2.54 -13.83
N ASN A 94 8.42 -1.96 -13.45
CA ASN A 94 7.51 -1.31 -14.39
C ASN A 94 8.16 -0.11 -15.09
N LEU A 95 9.12 0.59 -14.47
CA LEU A 95 9.87 1.67 -15.13
C LEU A 95 10.70 1.22 -16.33
N SER A 96 11.04 -0.07 -16.44
CA SER A 96 11.77 -0.61 -17.59
C SER A 96 10.89 -0.90 -18.82
N ASP A 97 9.56 -0.77 -18.71
CA ASP A 97 8.65 -0.99 -19.84
C ASP A 97 8.82 0.14 -20.89
N PRO A 98 9.22 -0.18 -22.13
CA PRO A 98 9.42 0.81 -23.19
C PRO A 98 8.11 1.47 -23.66
N ASN A 99 6.95 0.91 -23.32
CA ASN A 99 5.64 1.46 -23.69
C ASN A 99 5.16 2.56 -22.73
N ASN A 100 5.92 2.86 -21.67
CA ASN A 100 5.52 3.88 -20.70
C ASN A 100 5.51 5.29 -21.32
N THR A 101 4.40 6.00 -21.15
CA THR A 101 4.31 7.43 -21.47
C THR A 101 5.00 8.27 -20.37
N SER A 102 5.37 9.51 -20.66
CA SER A 102 5.94 10.42 -19.65
C SER A 102 5.02 10.61 -18.44
N THR A 103 3.71 10.66 -18.65
CA THR A 103 2.70 10.72 -17.59
C THR A 103 2.71 9.46 -16.74
N SER A 104 2.81 8.29 -17.37
CA SER A 104 2.90 6.99 -16.68
C SER A 104 4.13 6.91 -15.79
N VAL A 105 5.30 7.28 -16.34
CA VAL A 105 6.56 7.32 -15.59
C VAL A 105 6.46 8.24 -14.37
N MET A 106 5.86 9.43 -14.53
CA MET A 106 5.66 10.36 -13.40
C MET A 106 4.77 9.74 -12.31
N MET A 107 3.71 9.04 -12.70
CA MET A 107 2.79 8.38 -11.75
C MET A 107 3.45 7.18 -11.05
N ILE A 108 4.28 6.41 -11.74
CA ILE A 108 5.06 5.32 -11.13
C ILE A 108 6.02 5.88 -10.09
N TRP A 109 6.73 6.97 -10.40
CA TRP A 109 7.61 7.63 -9.42
C TRP A 109 6.86 8.16 -8.19
N LEU A 110 5.67 8.74 -8.40
CA LEU A 110 4.81 9.17 -7.30
C LEU A 110 4.40 7.99 -6.41
N ASN A 111 4.03 6.86 -7.02
CA ASN A 111 3.69 5.64 -6.29
C ASN A 111 4.87 5.09 -5.48
N ILE A 112 6.08 5.06 -6.07
CA ILE A 112 7.30 4.65 -5.37
C ILE A 112 7.56 5.55 -4.17
N ALA A 113 7.46 6.87 -4.34
CA ALA A 113 7.68 7.83 -3.26
C ALA A 113 6.68 7.64 -2.11
N LEU A 114 5.39 7.48 -2.42
CA LEU A 114 4.34 7.22 -1.44
C LEU A 114 4.56 5.90 -0.68
N LEU A 115 4.85 4.81 -1.41
CA LEU A 115 5.13 3.51 -0.80
C LEU A 115 6.37 3.56 0.10
N ALA A 116 7.42 4.28 -0.30
CA ALA A 116 8.62 4.44 0.51
C ALA A 116 8.32 5.19 1.81
N VAL A 117 7.50 6.25 1.77
CA VAL A 117 7.06 6.98 2.97
C VAL A 117 6.23 6.09 3.89
N PHE A 118 5.25 5.35 3.36
CA PHE A 118 4.44 4.43 4.16
C PHE A 118 5.28 3.32 4.78
N MET A 119 6.20 2.73 4.01
CA MET A 119 7.11 1.72 4.50
C MET A 119 8.00 2.26 5.62
N ALA A 120 8.55 3.47 5.47
CA ALA A 120 9.36 4.10 6.51
C ALA A 120 8.58 4.32 7.81
N ILE A 121 7.33 4.78 7.73
CA ILE A 121 6.45 4.97 8.88
C ILE A 121 6.17 3.62 9.57
N VAL A 122 5.79 2.59 8.79
CA VAL A 122 5.48 1.26 9.34
C VAL A 122 6.72 0.63 9.98
N LEU A 123 7.88 0.68 9.32
CA LEU A 123 9.14 0.16 9.85
C LEU A 123 9.58 0.90 11.13
N TYR A 124 9.46 2.23 11.16
CA TYR A 124 9.80 3.01 12.34
C TYR A 124 9.01 2.54 13.56
N PHE A 125 7.69 2.42 13.44
CA PHE A 125 6.86 1.97 14.54
C PHE A 125 7.03 0.48 14.85
N TYR A 126 7.22 -0.36 13.83
CA TYR A 126 7.51 -1.78 14.01
C TYR A 126 8.76 -1.99 14.88
N LEU A 127 9.87 -1.35 14.52
CA LEU A 127 11.13 -1.43 15.27
C LEU A 127 11.01 -0.84 16.69
N GLN A 128 10.22 0.23 16.84
CA GLN A 128 9.97 0.81 18.17
C GLN A 128 9.15 -0.13 19.07
N GLN A 129 8.18 -0.84 18.48
CA GLN A 129 7.32 -1.78 19.20
C GLN A 129 8.06 -3.08 19.53
N GLU A 130 8.92 -3.55 18.62
CA GLU A 130 9.77 -4.74 18.84
C GLU A 130 10.79 -4.51 19.97
N LYS A 131 11.36 -3.31 20.09
CA LYS A 131 12.22 -2.95 21.23
C LYS A 131 11.51 -2.90 22.58
N LYS A 132 10.19 -2.75 22.59
CA LYS A 132 9.36 -2.65 23.81
C LYS A 132 8.76 -3.99 24.23
N SER A 133 8.80 -4.99 23.36
CA SER A 133 8.26 -6.32 23.61
C SER A 133 9.32 -7.27 24.14
#